data_AF-A0A1B6JGS8-F1
#
_entry.id   AF-A0A1B6JGS8-F1
#
_cell.length_a   1.000
_cell.length_b   1.000
_cell.length_c   1.000
_cell.angle_alpha   90.00
_cell.angle_beta   90.00
_cell.angle_gamma   90.00
#
_symmetry.space_group_name_H-M   'P 1'
#
loop_
_entity.id
_entity.type
_entity.pdbx_description
1 polymer ?
#
loop_
_entity_poly.entity_id
_entity_poly.type
_entity_poly.pdbx_seq_one_letter_code
_entity_poly.pdbx_strand_id
1 'polypeptide(L)'
;DLVNLVHRMCSKEGVRHTFNNKEKNMDKDPMKAWLSSLNTLTSMVLTQATSTPDGNHGLFHRFGIEAVTLEGFEKTGKGSPATMYQLGRVLEGLLRSLNNLLERFHQSFFFYLLPDTDRYVSIGIYMPCMELLAGALFLKAFTLWLLLKYTPQSDTTLLCVPADNVKEQELNIVYVGIAMFLAHVSGLMLLSGSPWFTYLTSLPTEDSLFLGFLIVSILSMFVPPILNCFIGRERNLVLLNILALLELATLLVAVSLTNFSLAFITGVLYLPPVLWIRSSNNRWWKKLIWLLYHPLVVLGGVVLVNSMLKFPELSGLEVLSRALSATKHALVLACVDHLVYGNVVFAIGLVFMLPIWLLIWTVCLSTDTEVSETKKEKTD
;
A
#
# COMPACT_ATOMS: atom_id res chain seq x y z
N ASP A 1 -0.69 -17.74 -18.77
CA ASP A 1 -0.92 -18.89 -19.69
C ASP A 1 -1.75 -20.01 -19.13
N LEU A 2 -1.43 -20.57 -17.96
CA LEU A 2 -2.22 -21.64 -17.35
C LEU A 2 -3.71 -21.27 -17.16
N VAL A 3 -4.00 -20.08 -16.64
CA VAL A 3 -5.36 -19.54 -16.50
C VAL A 3 -6.06 -19.40 -17.87
N ASN A 4 -5.35 -18.90 -18.88
CA ASN A 4 -5.88 -18.77 -20.24
C ASN A 4 -6.18 -20.14 -20.87
N LEU A 5 -5.33 -21.14 -20.62
CA LEU A 5 -5.54 -22.51 -21.08
C LEU A 5 -6.85 -23.07 -20.49
N VAL A 6 -7.09 -22.87 -19.20
CA VAL A 6 -8.33 -23.25 -18.52
C VAL A 6 -9.53 -22.60 -19.19
N HIS A 7 -9.54 -21.27 -19.34
CA HIS A 7 -10.66 -20.56 -19.97
C HIS A 7 -10.89 -21.02 -21.41
N ARG A 8 -9.82 -21.25 -22.19
CA ARG A 8 -9.92 -21.76 -23.56
C ARG A 8 -10.51 -23.17 -23.62
N MET A 9 -10.11 -24.09 -22.74
CA MET A 9 -10.66 -25.44 -22.70
C MET A 9 -12.12 -25.44 -22.25
N CYS A 10 -12.47 -24.65 -21.23
CA CYS A 10 -13.86 -24.47 -20.81
C CYS A 10 -14.71 -23.90 -21.94
N SER A 11 -14.22 -22.87 -22.65
CA SER A 11 -14.91 -22.30 -23.80
C SER A 11 -15.09 -23.30 -24.95
N LYS A 12 -14.10 -24.18 -25.18
CA LYS A 12 -14.15 -25.19 -26.25
C LYS A 12 -15.20 -26.27 -25.98
N GLU A 13 -15.28 -26.75 -24.74
CA GLU A 13 -16.20 -27.83 -24.35
C GLU A 13 -17.59 -27.30 -23.90
N GLY A 14 -17.83 -25.99 -24.06
CA GLY A 14 -19.11 -25.35 -23.72
C GLY A 14 -19.40 -25.29 -22.22
N VAL A 15 -18.35 -25.30 -21.39
CA VAL A 15 -18.44 -25.19 -19.93
C VAL A 15 -18.44 -23.72 -19.54
N ARG A 16 -19.50 -23.29 -18.84
CA ARG A 16 -19.58 -21.95 -18.25
C ARG A 16 -18.44 -21.76 -17.26
N HIS A 17 -17.74 -20.63 -17.38
CA HIS A 17 -16.57 -20.33 -16.58
C HIS A 17 -16.53 -18.84 -16.25
N THR A 18 -15.88 -18.54 -15.13
CA THR A 18 -15.76 -17.19 -14.57
C THR A 18 -14.36 -16.97 -14.07
N PHE A 19 -13.94 -15.70 -13.99
CA PHE A 19 -12.77 -15.28 -13.24
C PHE A 19 -13.21 -14.36 -12.10
N ASN A 20 -12.90 -14.71 -10.85
CA ASN A 20 -13.36 -13.98 -9.65
C ASN A 20 -14.89 -13.71 -9.66
N ASN A 21 -15.68 -14.75 -9.94
CA ASN A 21 -17.14 -14.67 -10.10
C ASN A 21 -17.66 -13.71 -11.19
N LYS A 22 -16.80 -13.27 -12.11
CA LYS A 22 -17.18 -12.45 -13.26
C LYS A 22 -17.13 -13.27 -14.55
N GLU A 23 -18.21 -13.22 -15.31
CA GLU A 23 -18.34 -13.87 -16.60
C GLU A 23 -17.70 -13.07 -17.71
N LYS A 24 -17.46 -13.77 -18.83
CA LYS A 24 -17.07 -13.12 -20.07
C LYS A 24 -18.12 -12.10 -20.49
N ASN A 25 -17.67 -10.88 -20.79
CA ASN A 25 -18.59 -9.87 -21.27
C ASN A 25 -18.98 -10.12 -22.73
N MET A 26 -20.28 -10.16 -23.02
CA MET A 26 -20.85 -10.32 -24.36
C MET A 26 -21.64 -9.08 -24.82
N ASP A 27 -21.60 -7.98 -24.07
CA ASP A 27 -22.30 -6.75 -24.41
C ASP A 27 -21.79 -6.15 -25.72
N LYS A 28 -22.73 -5.80 -26.61
CA LYS A 28 -22.43 -5.17 -27.91
C LYS A 28 -22.15 -3.67 -27.81
N ASP A 29 -22.59 -3.04 -26.73
CA ASP A 29 -22.40 -1.61 -26.48
C ASP A 29 -20.96 -1.37 -25.98
N PRO A 30 -20.13 -0.61 -26.71
CA PRO A 30 -18.72 -0.42 -26.37
C PRO A 30 -18.53 0.26 -25.00
N MET A 31 -19.44 1.16 -24.61
CA MET A 31 -19.30 1.88 -23.34
C MET A 31 -19.60 0.97 -22.15
N LYS A 32 -20.67 0.18 -22.25
CA LYS A 32 -20.99 -0.84 -21.23
C LYS A 32 -19.93 -1.93 -21.16
N ALA A 33 -19.40 -2.32 -22.32
CA ALA A 33 -18.32 -3.27 -22.40
C ALA A 33 -17.08 -2.78 -21.64
N TRP A 34 -16.67 -1.53 -21.89
CA TRP A 34 -15.56 -0.89 -21.20
C TRP A 34 -15.79 -0.76 -19.70
N LEU A 35 -16.97 -0.32 -19.26
CA LEU A 35 -17.29 -0.13 -17.84
C LEU A 35 -17.28 -1.45 -17.07
N SER A 36 -17.80 -2.52 -17.68
CA SER A 36 -17.75 -3.87 -17.12
C SER A 36 -16.31 -4.37 -17.00
N SER A 37 -15.50 -4.19 -18.05
CA SER A 37 -14.06 -4.50 -18.01
C SER A 37 -13.31 -3.71 -16.94
N LEU A 38 -13.63 -2.43 -16.76
CA LEU A 38 -13.08 -1.60 -15.70
C LEU A 38 -13.47 -2.14 -14.31
N ASN A 39 -14.75 -2.49 -14.11
CA ASN A 39 -15.20 -3.07 -12.85
C ASN A 39 -14.49 -4.40 -12.55
N THR A 40 -14.29 -5.26 -13.55
CA THR A 40 -13.49 -6.50 -13.41
C THR A 40 -12.06 -6.20 -13.03
N LEU A 41 -11.42 -5.26 -13.74
CA LEU A 41 -10.07 -4.82 -13.46
C LEU A 41 -9.93 -4.27 -12.04
N THR A 42 -10.82 -3.37 -11.61
CA THR A 42 -10.82 -2.79 -10.25
C THR A 42 -11.01 -3.86 -9.20
N SER A 43 -11.90 -4.83 -9.41
CA SER A 43 -12.09 -5.97 -8.50
C SER A 43 -10.80 -6.78 -8.34
N MET A 44 -10.10 -7.05 -9.45
CA MET A 44 -8.83 -7.77 -9.42
C MET A 44 -7.74 -6.97 -8.69
N VAL A 45 -7.64 -5.67 -8.96
CA VAL A 45 -6.69 -4.78 -8.26
C VAL A 45 -6.98 -4.75 -6.75
N LEU A 46 -8.25 -4.63 -6.35
CA LEU A 46 -8.64 -4.64 -4.94
C LEU A 46 -8.31 -5.97 -4.25
N THR A 47 -8.62 -7.11 -4.88
CA THR A 47 -8.30 -8.44 -4.34
C THR A 47 -6.79 -8.67 -4.25
N GLN A 48 -6.02 -8.23 -5.25
CA GLN A 48 -4.56 -8.38 -5.21
C GLN A 48 -3.88 -7.46 -4.21
N ALA A 49 -4.43 -6.28 -3.95
CA ALA A 49 -3.84 -5.32 -3.03
C ALA A 49 -3.76 -5.86 -1.58
N THR A 50 -4.66 -6.77 -1.18
CA THR A 50 -4.58 -7.41 0.14
C THR A 50 -3.35 -8.31 0.28
N SER A 51 -2.75 -8.73 -0.85
CA SER A 51 -1.64 -9.69 -0.91
C SER A 51 -1.92 -11.01 -0.20
N THR A 52 -3.20 -11.34 -0.04
CA THR A 52 -3.65 -12.62 0.50
C THR A 52 -3.89 -13.60 -0.66
N PRO A 53 -3.48 -14.87 -0.53
CA PRO A 53 -3.85 -15.89 -1.50
C PRO A 53 -5.36 -16.00 -1.68
N ASP A 54 -5.86 -15.90 -2.92
CA ASP A 54 -7.29 -16.03 -3.24
C ASP A 54 -7.76 -17.50 -3.24
N GLY A 55 -6.83 -18.44 -3.44
CA GLY A 55 -7.10 -19.87 -3.36
C GLY A 55 -5.85 -20.68 -3.05
N ASN A 56 -6.01 -21.99 -2.94
CA ASN A 56 -4.93 -22.91 -2.54
C ASN A 56 -3.69 -22.80 -3.43
N HIS A 57 -3.85 -22.48 -4.71
CA HIS A 57 -2.75 -22.26 -5.65
C HIS A 57 -1.76 -21.16 -5.20
N GLY A 58 -2.24 -20.11 -4.51
CA GLY A 58 -1.38 -19.00 -4.09
C GLY A 58 -0.32 -19.41 -3.06
N LEU A 59 -0.57 -20.46 -2.28
CA LEU A 59 0.40 -21.00 -1.31
C LEU A 59 1.59 -21.68 -1.98
N PHE A 60 1.38 -22.25 -3.17
CA PHE A 60 2.39 -22.95 -3.97
C PHE A 60 3.35 -22.00 -4.70
N HIS A 61 2.96 -20.73 -4.87
CA HIS A 61 3.78 -19.74 -5.55
C HIS A 61 5.19 -19.61 -4.96
N ARG A 62 5.33 -19.62 -3.62
CA ARG A 62 6.62 -19.52 -2.93
C ARG A 62 7.60 -20.63 -3.28
N PHE A 63 7.09 -21.80 -3.66
CA PHE A 63 7.88 -22.98 -3.97
C PHE A 63 8.20 -23.05 -5.47
N GLY A 64 7.86 -22.01 -6.24
CA GLY A 64 8.00 -22.01 -7.69
C GLY A 64 7.12 -23.06 -8.38
N ILE A 65 6.04 -23.49 -7.72
CA ILE A 65 5.09 -24.45 -8.27
C ILE A 65 3.95 -23.66 -8.93
N GLU A 66 3.85 -23.77 -10.25
CA GLU A 66 2.77 -23.17 -11.02
C GLU A 66 1.47 -23.97 -10.78
N ALA A 67 0.50 -23.34 -10.13
CA ALA A 67 -0.77 -23.97 -9.79
C ALA A 67 -1.96 -23.08 -10.19
N VAL A 68 -3.09 -23.72 -10.46
CA VAL A 68 -4.39 -23.06 -10.64
C VAL A 68 -5.43 -23.83 -9.84
N THR A 69 -6.28 -23.12 -9.10
CA THR A 69 -7.41 -23.71 -8.38
C THR A 69 -8.64 -23.64 -9.28
N LEU A 70 -9.28 -24.79 -9.51
CA LEU A 70 -10.55 -24.88 -10.23
C LEU A 70 -11.65 -25.16 -9.22
N GLU A 71 -12.66 -24.29 -9.17
CA GLU A 71 -13.79 -24.41 -8.26
C GLU A 71 -15.09 -24.52 -9.04
N GLY A 72 -15.93 -25.48 -8.64
CA GLY A 72 -17.30 -25.58 -9.13
C GLY A 72 -18.19 -24.65 -8.32
N PHE A 73 -19.01 -23.85 -8.99
CA PHE A 73 -20.01 -22.99 -8.36
C PHE A 73 -21.43 -23.47 -8.68
N GLU A 74 -22.37 -23.16 -7.79
CA GLU A 74 -23.76 -23.51 -7.99
C GLU A 74 -24.32 -22.82 -9.24
N LYS A 75 -25.19 -23.52 -9.96
CA LYS A 75 -25.82 -22.98 -11.17
C LYS A 75 -26.72 -21.80 -10.80
N THR A 76 -26.26 -20.58 -11.10
CA THR A 76 -27.05 -19.36 -10.97
C THR A 76 -27.51 -18.86 -12.35
N GLY A 77 -28.82 -18.68 -12.57
CA GLY A 77 -29.34 -18.13 -13.83
C GLY A 77 -29.60 -19.14 -14.97
N LYS A 78 -29.63 -18.64 -16.21
CA LYS A 78 -29.98 -19.41 -17.42
C LYS A 78 -28.77 -20.16 -17.98
N GLY A 79 -28.97 -21.41 -18.41
CA GLY A 79 -27.92 -22.28 -18.99
C GLY A 79 -28.05 -23.73 -18.51
N SER A 80 -27.44 -24.68 -19.20
CA SER A 80 -27.32 -26.07 -18.72
C SER A 80 -26.17 -26.18 -17.71
N PRO A 81 -26.32 -26.98 -16.64
CA PRO A 81 -25.19 -27.29 -15.78
C PRO A 81 -24.11 -28.02 -16.58
N ALA A 82 -22.85 -27.86 -16.17
CA ALA A 82 -21.75 -28.62 -16.75
C ALA A 82 -21.95 -30.11 -16.44
N THR A 83 -21.96 -30.94 -17.48
CA THR A 83 -22.02 -32.40 -17.30
C THR A 83 -20.66 -32.94 -16.88
N MET A 84 -20.65 -34.06 -16.17
CA MET A 84 -19.40 -34.75 -15.80
C MET A 84 -18.58 -35.12 -17.04
N TYR A 85 -19.23 -35.44 -18.16
CA TYR A 85 -18.57 -35.69 -19.43
C TYR A 85 -17.80 -34.46 -19.94
N GLN A 86 -18.45 -33.29 -19.98
CA GLN A 86 -17.80 -32.04 -20.37
C GLN A 86 -16.64 -31.69 -19.45
N LEU A 87 -16.81 -31.88 -18.14
CA LEU A 87 -15.74 -31.64 -17.17
C LEU A 87 -14.55 -32.58 -17.40
N GLY A 88 -14.80 -33.87 -17.63
CA GLY A 88 -13.77 -34.85 -17.97
C GLY A 88 -13.00 -34.47 -19.23
N ARG A 89 -13.71 -33.97 -20.25
CA ARG A 89 -13.12 -33.48 -21.50
C ARG A 89 -12.25 -32.23 -21.31
N VAL A 90 -12.68 -31.30 -20.44
CA VAL A 90 -11.86 -30.15 -20.04
C VAL A 90 -10.59 -30.62 -19.33
N LEU A 91 -10.71 -31.50 -18.33
CA LEU A 91 -9.57 -32.03 -17.57
C LEU A 91 -8.58 -32.79 -18.45
N GLU A 92 -9.07 -33.67 -19.32
CA GLU A 92 -8.25 -34.38 -20.31
C GLU A 92 -7.53 -33.37 -21.23
N GLY A 93 -8.24 -32.36 -21.72
CA GLY A 93 -7.69 -31.30 -22.56
C GLY A 93 -6.57 -30.52 -21.85
N LEU A 94 -6.76 -30.21 -20.57
CA LEU A 94 -5.75 -29.57 -19.72
C LEU A 94 -4.53 -30.48 -19.57
N LEU A 95 -4.70 -31.71 -19.12
CA LEU A 95 -3.61 -32.67 -18.92
C LEU A 95 -2.83 -32.91 -20.20
N ARG A 96 -3.50 -33.08 -21.34
CA ARG A 96 -2.84 -33.26 -22.64
C ARG A 96 -2.07 -32.02 -23.08
N SER A 97 -2.60 -30.83 -22.80
CA SER A 97 -1.90 -29.57 -23.11
C SER A 97 -0.69 -29.37 -22.23
N LEU A 98 -0.80 -29.70 -20.94
CA LEU A 98 0.32 -29.65 -20.00
C LEU A 98 1.39 -30.69 -20.31
N ASN A 99 0.99 -31.91 -20.67
CA ASN A 99 1.91 -32.99 -21.05
C ASN A 99 2.68 -32.69 -22.34
N ASN A 100 2.12 -31.85 -23.21
CA ASN A 100 2.75 -31.43 -24.46
C ASN A 100 3.57 -30.14 -24.32
N LEU A 101 3.69 -29.57 -23.12
CA LEU A 101 4.60 -28.45 -22.88
C LEU A 101 6.05 -28.95 -22.97
N LEU A 102 6.79 -28.39 -23.91
CA LEU A 102 8.24 -28.63 -24.05
C LEU A 102 9.06 -27.73 -23.12
N GLU A 103 8.47 -26.60 -22.71
CA GLU A 103 9.10 -25.60 -21.86
C GLU A 103 8.28 -25.39 -20.59
N ARG A 104 8.97 -25.17 -19.48
CA ARG A 104 8.32 -24.78 -18.21
C ARG A 104 7.68 -23.40 -18.35
N PHE A 105 6.61 -23.12 -17.60
CA PHE A 105 6.02 -21.78 -17.66
C PHE A 105 7.06 -20.73 -17.23
N HIS A 106 7.17 -19.66 -18.03
CA HIS A 106 7.96 -18.51 -17.64
C HIS A 106 7.19 -17.69 -16.60
N GLN A 107 7.89 -17.30 -15.54
CA GLN A 107 7.34 -16.59 -14.38
C GLN A 107 7.00 -15.12 -14.71
N SER A 108 6.02 -14.89 -15.60
CA SER A 108 5.56 -13.55 -15.98
C SER A 108 4.12 -13.25 -15.55
N PHE A 109 3.43 -14.19 -14.89
CA PHE A 109 2.01 -14.04 -14.54
C PHE A 109 1.72 -12.85 -13.60
N PHE A 110 2.65 -12.47 -12.73
CA PHE A 110 2.51 -11.34 -11.78
C PHE A 110 2.34 -9.97 -12.45
N PHE A 111 2.56 -9.90 -13.77
CA PHE A 111 2.60 -8.68 -14.56
C PHE A 111 1.36 -8.47 -15.44
N TYR A 112 0.31 -9.25 -15.22
CA TYR A 112 -0.91 -9.18 -16.01
C TYR A 112 -2.13 -8.89 -15.14
N LEU A 113 -2.91 -7.91 -15.59
CA LEU A 113 -4.25 -7.65 -15.08
C LEU A 113 -5.27 -8.16 -16.09
N LEU A 114 -6.28 -8.90 -15.63
CA LEU A 114 -7.34 -9.49 -16.44
C LEU A 114 -8.62 -8.65 -16.34
N PRO A 115 -8.88 -7.72 -17.29
CA PRO A 115 -10.16 -7.02 -17.37
C PRO A 115 -11.31 -7.92 -17.87
N ASP A 116 -11.00 -9.07 -18.47
CA ASP A 116 -11.96 -10.08 -18.93
C ASP A 116 -11.31 -11.47 -18.89
N THR A 117 -12.11 -12.53 -18.99
CA THR A 117 -11.68 -13.94 -19.00
C THR A 117 -10.71 -14.30 -20.14
N ASP A 118 -10.70 -13.54 -21.22
CA ASP A 118 -9.86 -13.77 -22.40
C ASP A 118 -8.97 -12.57 -22.79
N ARG A 119 -8.97 -11.50 -21.99
CA ARG A 119 -8.18 -10.28 -22.22
C ARG A 119 -7.24 -10.04 -21.06
N TYR A 120 -6.02 -9.64 -21.37
CA TYR A 120 -5.02 -9.24 -20.39
C TYR A 120 -4.41 -7.89 -20.75
N VAL A 121 -4.02 -7.14 -19.73
CA VAL A 121 -3.25 -5.90 -19.83
C VAL A 121 -1.85 -6.21 -19.33
N SER A 122 -0.85 -6.01 -20.17
CA SER A 122 0.55 -6.22 -19.83
C SER A 122 1.11 -5.08 -18.97
N ILE A 123 2.11 -5.41 -18.14
CA ILE A 123 2.90 -4.49 -17.32
C ILE A 123 3.28 -3.17 -18.00
N GLY A 124 3.73 -3.22 -19.26
CA GLY A 124 4.17 -2.02 -19.99
C GLY A 124 3.07 -0.97 -20.21
N ILE A 125 1.78 -1.34 -20.07
CA ILE A 125 0.65 -0.42 -20.24
C ILE A 125 0.30 0.25 -18.91
N TYR A 126 0.26 -0.50 -17.80
CA TYR A 126 -0.23 0.03 -16.53
C TYR A 126 0.88 0.57 -15.61
N MET A 127 2.12 0.10 -15.72
CA MET A 127 3.22 0.56 -14.85
C MET A 127 3.55 2.05 -14.96
N PRO A 128 3.48 2.69 -16.14
CA PRO A 128 3.70 4.13 -16.24
C PRO A 128 2.78 4.96 -15.33
N CYS A 129 1.55 4.49 -15.05
CA CYS A 129 0.65 5.16 -14.10
C CYS A 129 1.25 5.22 -12.69
N MET A 130 1.93 4.15 -12.26
CA MET A 130 2.62 4.11 -10.97
C MET A 130 3.88 4.96 -10.95
N GLU A 131 4.65 4.92 -12.04
CA GLU A 131 5.84 5.74 -12.19
C GLU A 131 5.51 7.23 -12.17
N LEU A 132 4.37 7.64 -12.74
CA LEU A 132 3.87 9.02 -12.65
C LEU A 132 3.53 9.43 -11.21
N LEU A 133 2.90 8.55 -10.43
CA LEU A 133 2.61 8.81 -9.01
C LEU A 133 3.89 8.96 -8.19
N ALA A 134 4.87 8.06 -8.36
CA ALA A 134 6.17 8.16 -7.71
C ALA A 134 6.97 9.38 -8.20
N GLY A 135 6.88 9.68 -9.50
CA GLY A 135 7.50 10.85 -10.14
C GLY A 135 7.06 12.17 -9.52
N ALA A 136 5.78 12.30 -9.15
CA ALA A 136 5.29 13.48 -8.44
C ALA A 136 5.96 13.69 -7.07
N LEU A 137 6.26 12.60 -6.34
CA LEU A 137 7.00 12.66 -5.07
C LEU A 137 8.46 13.05 -5.30
N PHE A 138 9.12 12.46 -6.30
CA PHE A 138 10.50 12.83 -6.69
C PHE A 138 10.60 14.30 -7.09
N LEU A 139 9.65 14.79 -7.91
CA LEU A 139 9.60 16.19 -8.33
C LEU A 139 9.41 17.14 -7.13
N LYS A 140 8.54 16.79 -6.18
CA LYS A 140 8.38 17.58 -4.94
C LYS A 140 9.67 17.60 -4.12
N ALA A 141 10.29 16.44 -3.91
CA ALA A 141 11.54 16.32 -3.17
C ALA A 141 12.66 17.15 -3.82
N PHE A 142 12.78 17.07 -5.15
CA PHE A 142 13.73 17.85 -5.94
C PHE A 142 13.46 19.36 -5.85
N THR A 143 12.19 19.77 -5.94
CA THR A 143 11.79 21.17 -5.78
C THR A 143 12.17 21.70 -4.40
N LEU A 144 11.85 20.96 -3.33
CA LEU A 144 12.25 21.32 -1.97
C LEU A 144 13.77 21.41 -1.80
N TRP A 145 14.55 20.54 -2.45
CA TRP A 145 16.00 20.61 -2.45
C TRP A 145 16.53 21.88 -3.12
N LEU A 146 15.95 22.28 -4.26
CA LEU A 146 16.30 23.52 -4.93
C LEU A 146 15.97 24.74 -4.06
N LEU A 147 14.77 24.79 -3.46
CA LEU A 147 14.38 25.84 -2.52
C LEU A 147 15.28 25.91 -1.27
N LEU A 148 15.79 24.76 -0.82
CA LEU A 148 16.74 24.70 0.30
C LEU A 148 18.11 25.31 -0.07
N LYS A 149 18.54 25.14 -1.33
CA LYS A 149 19.82 25.63 -1.85
C LYS A 149 19.76 27.10 -2.28
N TYR A 150 18.65 27.54 -2.84
CA TYR A 150 18.46 28.88 -3.38
C TYR A 150 17.36 29.62 -2.60
N THR A 151 17.74 30.57 -1.74
CA THR A 151 16.77 31.50 -1.13
C THR A 151 16.41 32.56 -2.18
N PRO A 152 15.13 32.75 -2.54
CA PRO A 152 14.76 33.85 -3.43
C PRO A 152 15.03 35.19 -2.72
N GLN A 153 15.99 35.96 -3.24
CA GLN A 153 16.21 37.33 -2.81
C GLN A 153 15.03 38.18 -3.32
N SER A 154 14.46 39.00 -2.46
CA SER A 154 13.15 39.64 -2.65
C SER A 154 13.05 40.71 -3.74
N ASP A 155 14.09 40.97 -4.54
CA ASP A 155 14.03 42.03 -5.55
C ASP A 155 14.73 41.66 -6.86
N THR A 156 13.90 41.61 -7.91
CA THR A 156 14.22 41.77 -9.35
C THR A 156 15.08 40.71 -10.06
N THR A 157 14.48 40.17 -11.14
CA THR A 157 15.02 39.31 -12.22
C THR A 157 15.18 37.81 -11.92
N LEU A 158 14.58 37.01 -12.82
CA LEU A 158 14.49 35.55 -12.91
C LEU A 158 15.86 34.85 -13.14
N LEU A 159 16.93 35.33 -12.54
CA LEU A 159 18.24 34.68 -12.59
C LEU A 159 18.57 34.14 -11.19
N CYS A 160 18.63 32.82 -11.08
CA CYS A 160 19.11 32.12 -9.90
C CYS A 160 20.60 32.44 -9.70
N VAL A 161 20.92 33.55 -9.02
CA VAL A 161 22.30 33.87 -8.65
C VAL A 161 22.69 32.98 -7.45
N PRO A 162 23.88 32.34 -7.46
CA PRO A 162 24.39 31.66 -6.27
C PRO A 162 24.45 32.66 -5.12
N ALA A 163 23.92 32.29 -3.96
CA ALA A 163 23.92 33.15 -2.77
C ALA A 163 25.35 33.24 -2.18
N ASP A 164 26.24 33.99 -2.83
CA ASP A 164 27.66 34.05 -2.47
C ASP A 164 27.93 34.82 -1.15
N ASN A 165 26.92 35.34 -0.44
CA ASN A 165 27.14 36.17 0.76
C ASN A 165 26.12 36.02 1.90
N VAL A 166 25.31 34.96 1.93
CA VAL A 166 24.53 34.63 3.14
C VAL A 166 25.31 33.56 3.88
N LYS A 167 25.71 33.81 5.14
CA LYS A 167 26.31 32.79 6.03
C LYS A 167 25.57 31.47 5.78
N GLU A 168 26.22 30.50 5.14
CA GLU A 168 25.61 29.21 4.86
C GLU A 168 25.13 28.65 6.19
N GLN A 169 23.82 28.70 6.44
CA GLN A 169 23.25 28.05 7.60
C GLN A 169 23.41 26.56 7.34
N GLU A 170 24.48 26.00 7.92
CA GLU A 170 24.89 24.61 7.74
C GLU A 170 23.74 23.66 8.08
N LEU A 171 23.48 22.73 7.16
CA LEU A 171 22.54 21.62 7.36
C LEU A 171 23.16 20.64 8.34
N ASN A 172 22.44 20.30 9.40
CA ASN A 172 22.90 19.28 10.33
C ASN A 172 22.37 17.90 9.91
N ILE A 173 23.07 17.30 8.95
CA ILE A 173 22.74 16.01 8.36
C ILE A 173 22.74 14.90 9.42
N VAL A 174 23.58 15.02 10.46
CA VAL A 174 23.71 14.02 11.52
C VAL A 174 22.40 13.87 12.30
N TYR A 175 21.78 14.97 12.74
CA TYR A 175 20.51 14.90 13.48
C TYR A 175 19.37 14.33 12.64
N VAL A 176 19.29 14.72 11.36
CA VAL A 176 18.29 14.16 10.43
C VAL A 176 18.54 12.68 10.20
N GLY A 177 19.80 12.27 10.00
CA GLY A 177 20.19 10.86 9.85
C GLY A 177 19.86 10.02 11.08
N ILE A 178 20.10 10.53 12.29
CA ILE A 178 19.72 9.87 13.54
C ILE A 178 18.19 9.70 13.63
N ALA A 179 17.41 10.74 13.29
CA ALA A 179 15.95 10.64 13.31
C ALA A 179 15.43 9.58 12.32
N MET A 180 15.96 9.54 11.10
CA MET A 180 15.66 8.51 10.10
C MET A 180 16.01 7.11 10.64
N PHE A 181 17.21 6.95 11.19
CA PHE A 181 17.68 5.67 11.73
C PHE A 181 16.80 5.18 12.88
N LEU A 182 16.50 6.04 13.86
CA LEU A 182 15.66 5.69 15.01
C LEU A 182 14.24 5.32 14.59
N ALA A 183 13.66 6.01 13.60
CA ALA A 183 12.34 5.66 13.07
C ALA A 183 12.33 4.24 12.51
N HIS A 184 13.31 3.87 11.68
CA HIS A 184 13.40 2.53 11.09
C HIS A 184 13.75 1.44 12.09
N VAL A 185 14.66 1.72 13.03
CA VAL A 185 14.98 0.79 14.12
C VAL A 185 13.74 0.51 14.96
N SER A 186 12.89 1.52 15.22
CA SER A 186 11.64 1.32 15.94
C SER A 186 10.67 0.39 15.17
N GLY A 187 10.60 0.53 13.85
CA GLY A 187 9.81 -0.36 12.99
C GLY A 187 10.34 -1.80 12.99
N LEU A 188 11.65 -1.97 12.91
CA LEU A 188 12.31 -3.28 12.98
C LEU A 188 12.13 -3.95 14.36
N MET A 189 12.29 -3.17 15.44
CA MET A 189 12.04 -3.63 16.80
C MET A 189 10.59 -4.08 16.97
N LEU A 190 9.63 -3.35 16.39
CA LEU A 190 8.22 -3.73 16.44
C LEU A 190 7.94 -5.00 15.62
N LEU A 191 8.56 -5.16 14.45
CA LEU A 191 8.44 -6.36 13.63
C LEU A 191 8.96 -7.60 14.38
N SER A 192 10.18 -7.55 14.90
CA SER A 192 10.79 -8.65 15.67
C SER A 192 10.14 -8.85 17.04
N GLY A 193 9.64 -7.76 17.63
CA GLY A 193 9.00 -7.73 18.95
C GLY A 193 7.53 -8.14 18.94
N SER A 194 6.88 -8.26 17.79
CA SER A 194 5.43 -8.54 17.69
C SER A 194 4.98 -9.77 18.50
N PRO A 195 5.69 -10.92 18.47
CA PRO A 195 5.32 -12.08 19.28
C PRO A 195 5.40 -11.82 20.79
N TRP A 196 6.17 -10.84 21.24
CA TRP A 196 6.33 -10.57 22.68
C TRP A 196 5.05 -10.05 23.32
N PHE A 197 4.18 -9.37 22.58
CA PHE A 197 2.91 -8.87 23.11
C PHE A 197 2.00 -9.97 23.67
N THR A 198 2.07 -11.19 23.12
CA THR A 198 1.28 -12.33 23.62
C THR A 198 1.82 -12.88 24.93
N TYR A 199 3.11 -12.74 25.21
CA TYR A 199 3.71 -13.16 26.49
C TYR A 199 3.52 -12.11 27.59
N LEU A 200 3.35 -10.84 27.23
CA LEU A 200 3.17 -9.72 28.16
C LEU A 200 1.79 -9.66 28.82
N THR A 201 0.79 -10.36 28.26
CA THR A 201 -0.60 -10.29 28.72
C THR A 201 -1.21 -11.69 28.76
N SER A 202 -2.13 -11.94 29.70
CA SER A 202 -2.87 -13.22 29.79
C SER A 202 -4.13 -13.26 28.91
N LEU A 203 -4.21 -12.41 27.89
CA LEU A 203 -5.37 -12.27 27.00
C LEU A 203 -5.27 -13.24 25.82
N PRO A 204 -6.38 -13.47 25.07
CA PRO A 204 -6.32 -14.14 23.78
C PRO A 204 -5.33 -13.45 22.83
N THR A 205 -4.71 -14.22 21.94
CA THR A 205 -3.64 -13.74 21.04
C THR A 205 -4.03 -12.50 20.24
N GLU A 206 -5.26 -12.47 19.75
CA GLU A 206 -5.83 -11.36 18.98
C GLU A 206 -5.96 -10.07 19.80
N ASP A 207 -6.32 -10.18 21.08
CA ASP A 207 -6.47 -9.05 21.98
C ASP A 207 -5.10 -8.53 22.44
N SER A 208 -4.19 -9.44 22.78
CA SER A 208 -2.81 -9.14 23.16
C SER A 208 -2.06 -8.37 22.08
N LEU A 209 -2.07 -8.88 20.84
CA LEU A 209 -1.42 -8.23 19.71
C LEU A 209 -2.04 -6.87 19.43
N PHE A 210 -3.37 -6.80 19.32
CA PHE A 210 -4.05 -5.54 19.04
C PHE A 210 -3.78 -4.49 20.12
N LEU A 211 -3.82 -4.87 21.40
CA LEU A 211 -3.52 -3.96 22.51
C LEU A 211 -2.07 -3.47 22.46
N GLY A 212 -1.10 -4.37 22.21
CA GLY A 212 0.31 -4.00 22.07
C GLY A 212 0.54 -2.99 20.95
N PHE A 213 -0.01 -3.25 19.77
CA PHE A 213 0.05 -2.33 18.64
C PHE A 213 -0.70 -1.03 18.90
N LEU A 214 -1.83 -1.05 19.59
CA LEU A 214 -2.58 0.14 19.97
C LEU A 214 -1.76 1.03 20.92
N ILE A 215 -1.15 0.46 21.95
CA ILE A 215 -0.29 1.20 22.90
C ILE A 215 0.90 1.82 22.16
N VAL A 216 1.60 1.05 21.34
CA VAL A 216 2.74 1.56 20.55
C VAL A 216 2.30 2.66 19.57
N SER A 217 1.13 2.51 18.95
CA SER A 217 0.55 3.54 18.06
C SER A 217 0.20 4.83 18.80
N ILE A 218 -0.33 4.73 20.03
CA ILE A 218 -0.61 5.91 20.86
C ILE A 218 0.70 6.58 21.27
N LEU A 219 1.71 5.81 21.67
CA LEU A 219 3.03 6.34 22.03
C LEU A 219 3.70 7.04 20.83
N SER A 220 3.60 6.46 19.62
CA SER A 220 4.19 7.03 18.40
C SER A 220 3.61 8.40 18.05
N MET A 221 2.37 8.71 18.45
CA MET A 221 1.77 10.03 18.27
C MET A 221 2.47 11.14 19.07
N PHE A 222 3.12 10.79 20.20
CA PHE A 222 3.79 11.73 21.12
C PHE A 222 5.31 11.84 20.89
N VAL A 223 5.89 10.98 20.06
CA VAL A 223 7.32 11.03 19.68
C VAL A 223 7.70 12.29 18.86
N PRO A 224 6.91 12.77 17.88
CA PRO A 224 7.36 13.83 16.98
C PRO A 224 7.66 15.18 17.62
N PRO A 225 6.97 15.66 18.67
CA PRO A 225 7.41 16.85 19.41
C PRO A 225 8.84 16.71 19.96
N ILE A 226 9.21 15.52 20.43
CA ILE A 226 10.57 15.22 20.92
C ILE A 226 11.56 15.24 19.76
N LEU A 227 11.21 14.62 18.62
CA LEU A 227 12.05 14.64 17.42
C LEU A 227 12.20 16.05 16.83
N ASN A 228 11.14 16.86 16.82
CA ASN A 228 11.21 18.26 16.38
C ASN A 228 12.15 19.08 17.27
N CYS A 229 12.09 18.90 18.59
CA CYS A 229 13.03 19.54 19.52
C CYS A 229 14.48 19.10 19.25
N PHE A 230 14.70 17.82 18.99
CA PHE A 230 16.02 17.25 18.71
C PHE A 230 16.61 17.68 17.35
N ILE A 231 15.81 17.65 16.28
CA ILE A 231 16.22 18.05 14.92
C ILE A 231 16.40 19.58 14.84
N GLY A 232 15.59 20.31 15.59
CA GLY A 232 15.66 21.76 15.75
C GLY A 232 15.25 22.52 14.49
N ARG A 233 16.25 23.07 13.79
CA ARG A 233 16.10 24.09 12.74
C ARG A 233 15.15 23.69 11.61
N GLU A 234 14.40 24.67 11.08
CA GLU A 234 13.48 24.48 9.94
C GLU A 234 14.17 23.87 8.71
N ARG A 235 15.40 24.29 8.40
CA ARG A 235 16.19 23.74 7.28
C ARG A 235 16.44 22.22 7.41
N ASN A 236 16.62 21.71 8.62
CA ASN A 236 16.79 20.28 8.87
C ASN A 236 15.46 19.52 8.69
N LEU A 237 14.33 20.15 9.02
CA LEU A 237 12.99 19.59 8.80
C LEU A 237 12.61 19.59 7.32
N VAL A 238 13.09 20.56 6.54
CA VAL A 238 13.01 20.51 5.07
C VAL A 238 13.80 19.33 4.54
N LEU A 239 15.02 19.09 5.02
CA LEU A 239 15.82 17.92 4.63
C LEU A 239 15.13 16.59 5.01
N LEU A 240 14.56 16.51 6.23
CA LEU A 240 13.78 15.35 6.66
C LEU A 240 12.59 15.08 5.72
N ASN A 241 11.85 16.13 5.34
CA ASN A 241 10.74 16.02 4.41
C ASN A 241 11.20 15.49 3.04
N ILE A 242 12.31 16.01 2.51
CA ILE A 242 12.91 15.53 1.26
C ILE A 242 13.22 14.04 1.35
N LEU A 243 13.90 13.60 2.41
CA LEU A 243 14.27 12.18 2.57
C LEU A 243 13.05 11.28 2.72
N ALA A 244 12.04 11.68 3.51
CA ALA A 244 10.80 10.91 3.66
C ALA A 244 10.01 10.81 2.34
N LEU A 245 10.01 11.87 1.51
CA LEU A 245 9.39 11.85 0.17
C LEU A 245 10.12 10.90 -0.78
N LEU A 246 11.45 10.93 -0.77
CA LEU A 246 12.28 10.03 -1.58
C LEU A 246 12.07 8.58 -1.16
N GLU A 247 12.04 8.32 0.15
CA GLU A 247 11.80 6.98 0.71
C GLU A 247 10.41 6.44 0.34
N LEU A 248 9.35 7.26 0.45
CA LEU A 248 8.02 6.85 0.01
C LEU A 248 7.98 6.57 -1.49
N ALA A 249 8.66 7.39 -2.30
CA ALA A 249 8.72 7.19 -3.74
C ALA A 249 9.44 5.89 -4.12
N THR A 250 10.60 5.62 -3.51
CA THR A 250 11.35 4.39 -3.76
C THR A 250 10.62 3.16 -3.24
N LEU A 251 9.93 3.25 -2.09
CA LEU A 251 9.07 2.19 -1.58
C LEU A 251 7.95 1.87 -2.57
N LEU A 252 7.23 2.88 -3.10
CA LEU A 252 6.15 2.65 -4.05
C LEU A 252 6.63 2.00 -5.35
N VAL A 253 7.83 2.36 -5.83
CA VAL A 253 8.45 1.71 -7.00
C VAL A 253 8.88 0.27 -6.67
N ALA A 254 9.47 0.04 -5.50
CA ALA A 254 9.90 -1.31 -5.11
C ALA A 254 8.70 -2.25 -4.91
N VAL A 255 7.64 -1.76 -4.24
CA VAL A 255 6.41 -2.52 -4.02
C VAL A 255 5.68 -2.73 -5.35
N SER A 256 5.70 -1.79 -6.30
CA SER A 256 4.99 -1.98 -7.58
C SER A 256 5.56 -3.13 -8.43
N LEU A 257 6.85 -3.42 -8.30
CA LEU A 257 7.50 -4.56 -8.96
C LEU A 257 7.09 -5.92 -8.39
N THR A 258 6.61 -5.96 -7.13
CA THR A 258 6.18 -7.21 -6.46
C THR A 258 4.66 -7.34 -6.39
N ASN A 259 3.97 -6.23 -6.10
CA ASN A 259 2.53 -6.10 -6.07
C ASN A 259 2.13 -4.69 -6.54
N PHE A 260 1.89 -4.56 -7.85
CA PHE A 260 1.39 -3.32 -8.45
C PHE A 260 0.12 -2.80 -7.76
N SER A 261 -0.82 -3.67 -7.46
CA SER A 261 -2.12 -3.30 -6.91
C SER A 261 -2.01 -2.66 -5.53
N LEU A 262 -1.17 -3.23 -4.66
CA LEU A 262 -0.87 -2.65 -3.35
C LEU A 262 -0.17 -1.29 -3.50
N ALA A 263 0.83 -1.19 -4.36
CA ALA A 263 1.55 0.06 -4.58
C ALA A 263 0.67 1.15 -5.19
N PHE A 264 -0.22 0.80 -6.13
CA PHE A 264 -1.13 1.74 -6.80
C PHE A 264 -2.16 2.32 -5.85
N ILE A 265 -2.83 1.47 -5.08
CA ILE A 265 -3.79 1.96 -4.07
C ILE A 265 -3.06 2.80 -3.02
N THR A 266 -1.90 2.35 -2.54
CA THR A 266 -1.10 3.10 -1.57
C THR A 266 -0.67 4.45 -2.13
N GLY A 267 -0.19 4.51 -3.37
CA GLY A 267 0.22 5.74 -4.03
C GLY A 267 -0.93 6.71 -4.22
N VAL A 268 -2.10 6.24 -4.71
CA VAL A 268 -3.30 7.08 -4.88
C VAL A 268 -3.78 7.66 -3.55
N LEU A 269 -3.70 6.89 -2.46
CA LEU A 269 -4.12 7.35 -1.13
C LEU A 269 -3.09 8.29 -0.48
N TYR A 270 -1.80 7.95 -0.48
CA TYR A 270 -0.78 8.72 0.23
C TYR A 270 -0.32 9.97 -0.54
N LEU A 271 -0.43 10.00 -1.87
CA LEU A 271 0.10 11.12 -2.66
C LEU A 271 -0.55 12.48 -2.31
N PRO A 272 -1.89 12.64 -2.27
CA PRO A 272 -2.50 13.93 -1.97
C PRO A 272 -2.08 14.56 -0.62
N PRO A 273 -2.17 13.86 0.54
CA PRO A 273 -1.78 14.45 1.82
C PRO A 273 -0.28 14.75 1.88
N VAL A 274 0.56 13.84 1.37
CA VAL A 274 2.01 14.01 1.38
C VAL A 274 2.44 15.19 0.52
N LEU A 275 1.78 15.46 -0.61
CA LEU A 275 2.05 16.63 -1.44
C LEU A 275 1.63 17.95 -0.79
N TRP A 276 0.54 17.99 -0.02
CA TRP A 276 0.07 19.23 0.60
C TRP A 276 0.69 19.54 1.97
N ILE A 277 1.32 18.58 2.63
CA ILE A 277 2.11 18.82 3.86
C ILE A 277 3.35 19.67 3.51
N ARG A 278 3.51 20.79 4.21
CA ARG A 278 4.66 21.69 4.09
C ARG A 278 5.66 21.39 5.21
N SER A 279 6.91 21.84 5.04
CA SER A 279 7.93 21.65 6.07
C SER A 279 7.76 22.57 7.28
N SER A 280 6.83 23.52 7.20
CA SER A 280 6.53 24.50 8.23
C SER A 280 5.09 25.03 8.09
N ASN A 281 4.55 25.55 9.20
CA ASN A 281 3.24 26.20 9.29
C ASN A 281 2.04 25.42 8.70
N ASN A 282 1.91 24.13 9.08
CA ASN A 282 0.76 23.31 8.67
C ASN A 282 -0.50 23.60 9.50
N ARG A 283 -1.63 23.80 8.80
CA ARG A 283 -2.96 23.97 9.42
C ARG A 283 -3.39 22.70 10.18
N TRP A 284 -4.17 22.88 11.25
CA TRP A 284 -4.63 21.80 12.14
C TRP A 284 -5.36 20.66 11.41
N TRP A 285 -6.14 20.95 10.37
CA TRP A 285 -6.86 19.92 9.61
C TRP A 285 -5.93 18.98 8.84
N LYS A 286 -4.77 19.46 8.36
CA LYS A 286 -3.76 18.60 7.73
C LYS A 286 -3.20 17.60 8.73
N LYS A 287 -3.04 18.04 9.98
CA LYS A 287 -2.58 17.20 11.09
C LYS A 287 -3.60 16.10 11.38
N LEU A 288 -4.88 16.46 11.49
CA LEU A 288 -5.97 15.50 11.69
C LEU A 288 -6.07 14.48 10.54
N ILE A 289 -5.96 14.93 9.29
CA ILE A 289 -5.97 14.04 8.13
C ILE A 289 -4.77 13.07 8.20
N TRP A 290 -3.57 13.55 8.52
CA TRP A 290 -2.39 12.68 8.59
C TRP A 290 -2.50 11.56 9.64
N LEU A 291 -3.22 11.81 10.75
CA LEU A 291 -3.51 10.75 11.73
C LEU A 291 -4.30 9.58 11.14
N LEU A 292 -5.16 9.83 10.15
CA LEU A 292 -5.91 8.77 9.46
C LEU A 292 -5.01 7.84 8.62
N TYR A 293 -3.80 8.29 8.28
CA TYR A 293 -2.81 7.52 7.52
C TYR A 293 -1.86 6.70 8.41
N HIS A 294 -2.09 6.67 9.73
CA HIS A 294 -1.35 5.78 10.61
C HIS A 294 -1.64 4.31 10.21
N PRO A 295 -0.64 3.41 10.07
CA PRO A 295 -0.86 2.06 9.53
C PRO A 295 -1.96 1.25 10.22
N LEU A 296 -2.05 1.32 11.56
CA LEU A 296 -3.13 0.67 12.32
C LEU A 296 -4.52 1.24 12.01
N VAL A 297 -4.63 2.56 11.78
CA VAL A 297 -5.89 3.24 11.42
C VAL A 297 -6.28 2.89 9.99
N VAL A 298 -5.31 2.85 9.07
CA VAL A 298 -5.54 2.41 7.68
C VAL A 298 -6.04 0.97 7.65
N LEU A 299 -5.41 0.06 8.40
CA LEU A 299 -5.87 -1.33 8.52
C LEU A 299 -7.31 -1.41 9.04
N GLY A 300 -7.60 -0.72 10.15
CA GLY A 300 -8.94 -0.69 10.72
C GLY A 300 -9.99 -0.09 9.77
N GLY A 301 -9.63 0.96 9.04
CA GLY A 301 -10.48 1.60 8.04
C GLY A 301 -10.78 0.68 6.84
N VAL A 302 -9.79 -0.02 6.31
CA VAL A 302 -9.97 -1.00 5.23
C VAL A 302 -10.88 -2.14 5.69
N VAL A 303 -10.67 -2.68 6.88
CA VAL A 303 -11.51 -3.75 7.45
C VAL A 303 -12.94 -3.28 7.73
N LEU A 304 -13.10 -2.03 8.17
CA LEU A 304 -14.40 -1.40 8.38
C LEU A 304 -15.18 -1.27 7.07
N VAL A 305 -14.56 -0.71 6.02
CA VAL A 305 -15.19 -0.60 4.69
C VAL A 305 -15.57 -1.98 4.15
N ASN A 306 -14.68 -2.97 4.28
CA ASN A 306 -14.96 -4.34 3.85
C ASN A 306 -16.14 -4.96 4.63
N SER A 307 -16.25 -4.65 5.93
CA SER A 307 -17.36 -5.12 6.77
C SER A 307 -18.69 -4.43 6.40
N MET A 308 -18.68 -3.13 6.07
CA MET A 308 -19.85 -2.41 5.57
C MET A 308 -20.34 -2.97 4.23
N LEU A 309 -19.43 -3.34 3.32
CA LEU A 309 -19.78 -3.89 2.01
C LEU A 309 -20.30 -5.33 2.09
N LYS A 310 -19.75 -6.14 3.01
CA LYS A 310 -20.14 -7.55 3.16
C LYS A 310 -21.41 -7.75 3.99
N PHE A 311 -21.70 -6.86 4.92
CA PHE A 311 -22.85 -6.98 5.84
C PHE A 311 -23.70 -5.69 5.83
N PRO A 312 -24.32 -5.34 4.69
CA PRO A 312 -25.15 -4.14 4.58
C PRO A 312 -26.41 -4.17 5.46
N GLU A 313 -26.81 -5.35 5.94
CA GLU A 313 -27.97 -5.56 6.80
C GLU A 313 -27.77 -5.19 8.27
N LEU A 314 -26.51 -5.03 8.73
CA LEU A 314 -26.19 -4.76 10.12
C LEU A 314 -26.32 -3.28 10.47
N SER A 315 -26.65 -2.99 11.74
CA SER A 315 -26.65 -1.61 12.24
C SER A 315 -25.22 -1.07 12.41
N GLY A 316 -25.06 0.26 12.43
CA GLY A 316 -23.73 0.89 12.46
C GLY A 316 -22.84 0.47 13.63
N LEU A 317 -23.41 0.26 14.82
CA LEU A 317 -22.65 -0.21 16.00
C LEU A 317 -22.24 -1.68 15.89
N GLU A 318 -23.09 -2.52 15.30
CA GLU A 318 -22.78 -3.93 15.04
C GLU A 318 -21.70 -4.08 13.96
N VAL A 319 -21.74 -3.24 12.93
CA VAL A 319 -20.67 -3.19 11.92
C VAL A 319 -19.35 -2.77 12.56
N LEU A 320 -19.37 -1.77 13.45
CA LEU A 320 -18.16 -1.31 14.12
C LEU A 320 -17.57 -2.38 15.05
N SER A 321 -18.39 -3.06 15.85
CA SER A 321 -17.92 -4.13 16.74
C SER A 321 -17.35 -5.30 15.95
N ARG A 322 -18.00 -5.66 14.83
CA ARG A 322 -17.53 -6.70 13.91
C ARG A 322 -16.24 -6.30 13.22
N ALA A 323 -16.13 -5.05 12.75
CA ALA A 323 -14.92 -4.53 12.13
C ALA A 323 -13.74 -4.50 13.10
N LEU A 324 -13.98 -4.15 14.37
CA LEU A 324 -12.96 -4.19 15.41
C LEU A 324 -12.46 -5.62 15.64
N SER A 325 -13.37 -6.59 15.82
CA SER A 325 -13.00 -8.01 15.95
C SER A 325 -12.25 -8.51 14.72
N ALA A 326 -12.73 -8.20 13.51
CA ALA A 326 -12.07 -8.56 12.26
C ALA A 326 -10.68 -7.92 12.11
N THR A 327 -10.48 -6.70 12.63
CA THR A 327 -9.18 -6.02 12.61
C THR A 327 -8.18 -6.74 13.52
N LYS A 328 -8.61 -7.20 14.70
CA LYS A 328 -7.77 -8.00 15.60
C LYS A 328 -7.33 -9.30 14.93
N HIS A 329 -8.27 -10.03 14.31
CA HIS A 329 -7.94 -11.25 13.58
C HIS A 329 -7.07 -11.00 12.34
N ALA A 330 -7.31 -9.92 11.60
CA ALA A 330 -6.48 -9.54 10.45
C ALA A 330 -5.03 -9.24 10.87
N LEU A 331 -4.85 -8.61 12.02
CA LEU A 331 -3.51 -8.34 12.57
C LEU A 331 -2.78 -9.62 12.98
N VAL A 332 -3.47 -10.56 13.63
CA VAL A 332 -2.92 -11.90 13.92
C VAL A 332 -2.52 -12.60 12.63
N LEU A 333 -3.41 -12.62 11.63
CA LEU A 333 -3.17 -13.28 10.36
C LEU A 333 -1.96 -12.66 9.64
N ALA A 334 -1.86 -11.33 9.58
CA ALA A 334 -0.71 -10.65 8.98
C ALA A 334 0.61 -10.98 9.69
N CYS A 335 0.59 -11.06 11.03
CA CYS A 335 1.76 -11.45 11.82
C CYS A 335 2.15 -12.92 11.58
N VAL A 336 1.19 -13.84 11.60
CA VAL A 336 1.42 -15.26 11.34
C VAL A 336 1.89 -15.50 9.90
N ASP A 337 1.28 -14.83 8.91
CA ASP A 337 1.68 -14.91 7.52
C ASP A 337 3.12 -14.39 7.31
N HIS A 338 3.52 -13.35 8.04
CA HIS A 338 4.91 -12.90 8.01
C HIS A 338 5.85 -13.95 8.61
N LEU A 339 5.54 -14.47 9.80
CA LEU A 339 6.41 -15.38 10.54
C LEU A 339 6.53 -16.77 9.90
N VAL A 340 5.42 -17.32 9.42
CA VAL A 340 5.35 -18.68 8.86
C VAL A 340 5.65 -18.66 7.37
N TYR A 341 5.17 -17.63 6.67
CA TYR A 341 5.19 -17.62 5.21
C TYR A 341 6.10 -16.58 4.58
N GLY A 342 6.73 -15.70 5.37
CA GLY A 342 7.58 -14.65 4.85
C GLY A 342 6.81 -13.60 4.06
N ASN A 343 5.49 -13.45 4.29
CA ASN A 343 4.71 -12.40 3.65
C ASN A 343 5.28 -11.02 4.04
N VAL A 344 5.63 -10.22 3.03
CA VAL A 344 6.32 -8.95 3.23
C VAL A 344 5.37 -7.80 3.59
N VAL A 345 4.05 -7.92 3.42
CA VAL A 345 3.11 -6.81 3.66
C VAL A 345 3.15 -6.30 5.09
N PHE A 346 3.17 -7.20 6.07
CA PHE A 346 3.27 -6.83 7.48
C PHE A 346 4.60 -6.12 7.76
N ALA A 347 5.70 -6.63 7.21
CA ALA A 347 7.02 -5.98 7.32
C ALA A 347 7.05 -4.61 6.64
N ILE A 348 6.44 -4.45 5.46
CA ILE A 348 6.32 -3.15 4.76
C ILE A 348 5.56 -2.16 5.64
N GLY A 349 4.47 -2.60 6.26
CA GLY A 349 3.67 -1.79 7.19
C GLY A 349 4.49 -1.26 8.38
N LEU A 350 5.31 -2.12 8.99
CA LEU A 350 6.03 -1.77 10.22
C LEU A 350 7.40 -1.13 9.98
N VAL A 351 8.16 -1.59 8.98
CA VAL A 351 9.55 -1.16 8.74
C VAL A 351 9.64 0.05 7.80
N PHE A 352 8.62 0.31 6.98
CA PHE A 352 8.62 1.44 6.05
C PHE A 352 7.43 2.37 6.28
N MET A 353 6.20 1.89 6.19
CA MET A 353 5.01 2.76 6.24
C MET A 353 4.87 3.46 7.60
N LEU A 354 5.13 2.78 8.72
CA LEU A 354 5.11 3.39 10.06
C LEU A 354 6.24 4.42 10.25
N PRO A 355 7.52 4.14 9.92
CA PRO A 355 8.58 5.15 9.93
C PRO A 355 8.29 6.35 9.04
N ILE A 356 7.89 6.15 7.77
CA ILE A 356 7.49 7.24 6.87
C ILE A 356 6.38 8.08 7.50
N TRP A 357 5.37 7.42 8.09
CA TRP A 357 4.30 8.10 8.81
C TRP A 357 4.83 8.97 9.95
N LEU A 358 5.75 8.45 10.78
CA LEU A 358 6.36 9.15 11.91
C LEU A 358 7.22 10.35 11.46
N LEU A 359 8.02 10.17 10.40
CA LEU A 359 8.90 11.21 9.86
C LEU A 359 8.08 12.36 9.27
N ILE A 360 7.05 12.05 8.47
CA ILE A 360 6.14 13.06 7.93
C ILE A 360 5.26 13.67 9.02
N TRP A 361 4.91 12.92 10.07
CA TRP A 361 4.19 13.45 11.23
C TRP A 361 5.04 14.48 12.00
N THR A 362 6.35 14.22 12.13
CA THR A 362 7.34 15.17 12.66
C THR A 362 7.36 16.46 11.85
N VAL A 363 7.49 16.34 10.52
CA VAL A 363 7.42 17.48 9.59
C VAL A 363 6.07 18.21 9.66
N CYS A 364 4.96 17.49 9.80
CA CYS A 364 3.62 18.07 9.87
C CYS A 364 3.40 18.91 11.14
N LEU A 365 4.04 18.51 12.25
CA LEU A 365 3.95 19.19 13.54
C LEU A 365 4.93 20.36 13.71
N SER A 366 5.84 20.59 12.76
CA SER A 366 6.79 21.69 12.83
C SER A 366 6.12 23.07 12.89
N THR A 367 6.77 24.00 13.58
CA THR A 367 6.37 25.40 13.71
C THR A 367 7.55 26.30 13.37
N ASP A 368 7.27 27.44 12.74
CA ASP A 368 8.28 28.45 12.40
C ASP A 368 8.97 28.93 13.68
N THR A 369 10.25 28.59 13.85
CA THR A 369 11.03 28.93 15.05
C THR A 369 11.57 30.36 15.00
N GLU A 370 11.74 30.93 13.79
CA GLU A 370 12.32 32.27 13.58
C GLU A 370 11.47 33.43 14.16
N VAL A 371 10.16 33.25 14.28
CA VAL A 371 9.27 34.28 14.86
C VAL A 371 9.38 34.34 16.40
N SER A 372 9.90 33.29 17.04
CA SER A 372 10.00 33.21 18.50
C SER A 372 11.27 33.87 19.05
N GLU A 373 12.40 33.78 18.32
CA GLU A 373 13.66 34.42 18.73
C GLU A 373 13.58 35.94 18.56
N THR A 374 13.03 36.43 17.44
CA THR A 374 12.84 37.88 17.21
C THR A 374 11.85 38.54 18.16
N LYS A 375 10.96 37.78 18.79
CA LYS A 375 10.09 38.30 19.86
C LYS A 375 10.79 38.39 21.22
N LYS A 376 11.70 37.47 21.53
CA LYS A 376 12.51 37.54 22.76
C LYS A 376 13.53 38.67 22.70
N GLU A 377 14.16 38.86 21.55
CA GLU A 377 15.19 39.90 21.35
C GLU A 377 14.62 41.35 21.33
N LYS A 378 13.30 41.52 21.22
CA LYS A 378 12.62 42.83 21.32
C LYS A 378 12.03 43.12 22.71
N THR A 379 12.13 42.17 23.64
CA THR A 379 11.61 42.30 25.01
C THR A 379 12.69 42.36 26.09
N ASP A 380 13.95 42.17 25.71
CA ASP A 380 15.14 42.51 26.50
C ASP A 380 15.73 43.83 25.98
#